data_AF-T1CTX3-F1
#
_entry.id   AF-T1CTX3-F1
#
_cell.length_a   1.000
_cell.length_b   1.000
_cell.length_c   1.000
_cell.angle_alpha   90.00
_cell.angle_beta   90.00
_cell.angle_gamma   90.00
#
_symmetry.space_group_name_H-M   'P 1'
#
loop_
_entity.id
_entity.type
_entity.pdbx_description
1 polymer ?
#
loop_
_entity_poly.entity_id
_entity_poly.type
_entity_poly.pdbx_seq_one_letter_code
_entity_poly.pdbx_strand_id
1 'polypeptide(L)' 'MATVEVRQYQTADGRSPFAEWLAALQDRRALQAILARIVRVQAGNRGDWKALGAGLFELRIDTGPGYRVYCGQDGAA' A
#
# COMPACT_ATOMS: atom_id res chain seq x y z
N MET A 1 13.53 -1.16 -14.98
CA MET A 1 12.15 -1.53 -14.61
C MET A 1 11.28 -0.29 -14.75
N ALA A 2 10.03 -0.43 -15.19
CA ALA A 2 9.11 0.71 -15.28
C ALA A 2 8.71 1.15 -13.86
N THR A 3 8.85 2.43 -13.56
CA THR A 3 8.36 3.02 -12.31
C THR A 3 6.85 3.18 -12.39
N VAL A 4 6.15 2.90 -11.30
CA VAL A 4 4.69 3.08 -11.20
C VAL A 4 4.37 4.23 -10.27
N GLU A 5 3.40 5.05 -10.66
CA GLU A 5 2.87 6.08 -9.80
C GLU A 5 1.97 5.45 -8.73
N VAL A 6 2.24 5.76 -7.45
CA VAL A 6 1.38 5.35 -6.34
C VAL A 6 0.62 6.57 -5.85
N ARG A 7 -0.71 6.51 -5.94
CA ARG A 7 -1.62 7.53 -5.42
C ARG A 7 -2.34 7.00 -4.19
N GLN A 8 -2.51 7.86 -3.20
CA GLN A 8 -3.38 7.58 -2.07
C GLN A 8 -4.79 8.04 -2.41
N TYR A 9 -5.79 7.23 -2.04
CA TYR A 9 -7.18 7.65 -2.12
C TYR A 9 -7.40 8.91 -1.28
N GLN A 10 -8.03 9.91 -1.88
CA GLN A 10 -8.49 11.11 -1.20
C GLN A 10 -10.01 11.16 -1.25
N THR A 11 -10.63 11.44 -0.13
CA THR A 11 -12.07 11.69 -0.04
C THR A 11 -12.42 13.05 -0.65
N ALA A 12 -13.71 13.30 -0.89
CA ALA A 12 -14.18 14.56 -1.47
C ALA A 12 -13.85 15.80 -0.62
N ASP A 13 -13.69 15.64 0.69
CA ASP A 13 -13.25 16.67 1.65
C ASP A 13 -11.72 16.77 1.80
N GLY A 14 -10.94 16.04 0.97
CA GLY A 14 -9.49 16.13 0.91
C GLY A 14 -8.73 15.28 1.94
N ARG A 15 -9.42 14.44 2.71
CA ARG A 15 -8.78 13.53 3.67
C ARG A 15 -8.17 12.32 2.98
N SER A 16 -7.09 11.81 3.55
CA SER A 16 -6.47 10.55 3.14
C SER A 16 -6.60 9.55 4.29
N PRO A 17 -7.62 8.67 4.26
CA PRO A 17 -7.82 7.67 5.32
C PRO A 17 -6.58 6.80 5.54
N PHE A 18 -5.84 6.51 4.45
CA PHE A 18 -4.59 5.78 4.53
C PHE A 18 -3.51 6.58 5.30
N ALA A 19 -3.33 7.86 5.00
CA ALA A 19 -2.34 8.69 5.69
C ALA A 19 -2.69 8.90 7.16
N GLU A 20 -3.98 9.12 7.47
CA GLU A 20 -4.47 9.26 8.85
C GLU A 20 -4.24 7.99 9.66
N TRP A 21 -4.60 6.83 9.10
CA TRP A 21 -4.34 5.54 9.73
C TRP A 21 -2.84 5.29 9.93
N LEU A 22 -2.03 5.57 8.91
CA LEU A 22 -0.59 5.37 8.98
C LEU A 22 0.07 6.27 10.04
N ALA A 23 -0.41 7.51 10.19
CA ALA A 23 0.06 8.45 11.20
C ALA A 23 -0.34 8.03 12.63
N ALA A 24 -1.50 7.37 12.78
CA ALA A 24 -1.97 6.85 14.06
C ALA A 24 -1.31 5.52 14.48
N LEU A 25 -0.53 4.88 13.59
CA LEU A 25 0.07 3.58 13.85
C LEU A 25 1.21 3.67 14.87
N GLN A 26 0.99 3.12 16.06
CA GLN A 26 1.98 3.11 17.16
C GLN A 26 3.15 2.15 16.92
N ASP A 27 2.94 1.07 16.16
CA ASP A 27 3.98 0.11 15.82
C ASP A 27 4.94 0.72 14.78
N ARG A 28 6.05 1.29 15.28
CA ARG A 28 7.07 1.92 14.45
C ARG A 28 7.73 0.93 13.49
N ARG A 29 7.84 -0.35 13.85
CA ARG A 29 8.44 -1.37 12.98
C ARG A 29 7.50 -1.67 11.81
N ALA A 30 6.21 -1.82 12.09
CA ALA A 30 5.20 -1.98 11.06
C ALA A 30 5.11 -0.78 10.13
N LEU A 31 5.13 0.44 10.67
CA LEU A 31 5.16 1.67 9.89
C LEU A 31 6.30 1.67 8.86
N GLN A 32 7.52 1.36 9.29
CA GLN A 32 8.68 1.29 8.40
C GLN A 32 8.54 0.18 7.35
N ALA A 33 8.01 -0.98 7.74
CA ALA A 33 7.78 -2.09 6.82
C ALA A 33 6.73 -1.75 5.74
N ILE A 34 5.66 -1.02 6.10
CA ILE A 34 4.63 -0.54 5.19
C ILE A 34 5.20 0.48 4.21
N LEU A 35 5.91 1.51 4.71
CA LEU A 35 6.53 2.52 3.85
C LEU A 35 7.55 1.90 2.88
N ALA A 36 8.41 1.02 3.37
CA ALA A 36 9.37 0.30 2.53
C ALA A 36 8.69 -0.56 1.47
N ARG A 37 7.53 -1.18 1.79
CA ARG A 37 6.74 -1.92 0.81
C ARG A 37 6.20 -1.01 -0.29
N ILE A 38 5.68 0.16 0.06
CA ILE A 38 5.16 1.13 -0.91
C ILE A 38 6.26 1.64 -1.84
N VAL A 39 7.44 1.96 -1.31
CA VAL A 39 8.60 2.37 -2.12
C VAL A 39 9.01 1.29 -3.12
N ARG A 40 8.99 0.01 -2.71
CA ARG A 40 9.25 -1.09 -3.64
C ARG A 40 8.19 -1.20 -4.73
N VAL A 41 6.91 -1.02 -4.38
CA VAL A 41 5.82 -0.99 -5.36
C VAL A 41 6.07 0.12 -6.38
N GLN A 42 6.39 1.34 -5.95
CA GLN A 42 6.73 2.48 -6.82
C GLN A 42 7.89 2.17 -7.80
N ALA A 43 8.87 1.38 -7.36
CA ALA A 43 9.97 0.90 -8.19
C ALA A 43 9.58 -0.24 -9.17
N GLY A 44 8.30 -0.59 -9.25
CA GLY A 44 7.78 -1.70 -10.05
C GLY A 44 7.88 -3.07 -9.38
N ASN A 45 8.36 -3.14 -8.13
CA ASN A 45 8.49 -4.39 -7.38
C ASN A 45 7.29 -4.60 -6.45
N ARG A 46 6.32 -5.38 -6.94
CA ARG A 46 5.07 -5.71 -6.23
C ARG A 46 5.29 -6.58 -4.98
N GLY A 47 6.37 -7.37 -4.98
CA GLY A 47 6.71 -8.28 -3.88
C GLY A 47 5.58 -9.28 -3.59
N ASP A 48 5.33 -9.53 -2.30
CA ASP A 48 4.21 -10.38 -1.87
C ASP A 48 2.89 -9.62 -1.92
N TRP A 49 2.21 -9.75 -3.04
CA TRP A 49 0.86 -9.23 -3.22
C TRP A 49 -0.07 -10.30 -3.81
N LYS A 50 -1.36 -10.22 -3.51
CA LYS A 50 -2.37 -11.20 -3.93
C LYS A 50 -3.50 -10.48 -4.65
N ALA A 51 -3.87 -10.96 -5.84
CA ALA A 51 -5.10 -10.51 -6.50
C ALA A 51 -6.32 -11.05 -5.73
N LEU A 52 -7.25 -10.15 -5.39
CA LEU A 52 -8.51 -10.48 -4.74
C LEU A 52 -9.71 -10.47 -5.71
N GLY A 53 -9.48 -10.07 -6.97
CA GLY A 53 -10.51 -9.93 -8.01
C GLY A 53 -10.96 -8.48 -8.18
N ALA A 54 -11.67 -8.19 -9.28
CA ALA A 54 -12.20 -6.86 -9.60
C ALA A 54 -11.16 -5.72 -9.55
N GLY A 55 -9.91 -6.01 -9.90
CA GLY A 55 -8.82 -5.03 -9.87
C GLY A 55 -8.30 -4.70 -8.46
N LEU A 56 -8.75 -5.42 -7.42
CA LEU A 56 -8.28 -5.27 -6.05
C LEU A 56 -7.09 -6.20 -5.77
N PHE A 57 -6.06 -5.64 -5.15
CA PHE A 57 -4.86 -6.36 -4.73
C PHE A 57 -4.60 -6.13 -3.24
N GLU A 58 -4.06 -7.15 -2.59
CA GLU A 58 -3.63 -7.11 -1.20
C GLU A 58 -2.10 -7.18 -1.13
N LEU A 59 -1.46 -6.17 -0.56
CA LEU A 59 -0.04 -6.20 -0.17
C LEU A 59 0.09 -6.82 1.22
N ARG A 60 0.74 -7.98 1.31
CA ARG A 60 0.92 -8.72 2.57
C ARG A 60 2.23 -8.33 3.24
N ILE A 61 2.15 -7.84 4.47
CA ILE A 61 3.28 -7.36 5.28
C ILE A 61 3.27 -8.10 6.61
N ASP A 62 4.09 -9.14 6.72
CA ASP A 62 4.15 -9.99 7.92
C ASP A 62 5.13 -9.42 8.94
N THR A 63 4.80 -8.24 9.46
CA THR A 63 5.53 -7.54 10.52
C THR A 63 4.57 -7.23 11.66
N GLY A 64 4.99 -7.46 12.91
CA GLY A 64 4.11 -7.31 14.07
C GLY A 64 2.90 -8.25 13.99
N PRO A 65 1.66 -7.78 14.21
CA PRO A 65 0.44 -8.59 14.08
C PRO A 65 0.13 -9.07 12.65
N GLY A 66 0.87 -8.56 11.65
CA GLY A 66 0.58 -8.78 10.24
C GLY A 66 -0.36 -7.71 9.70
N TYR A 67 0.13 -6.93 8.72
CA TYR A 67 -0.61 -5.83 8.10
C TYR A 67 -0.92 -6.14 6.64
N ARG A 68 -2.05 -5.60 6.17
CA ARG A 68 -2.52 -5.71 4.79
C ARG A 68 -2.81 -4.31 4.28
N VAL A 69 -2.24 -3.97 3.12
CA VAL A 69 -2.55 -2.72 2.43
C VAL A 69 -3.26 -3.08 1.14
N TYR A 70 -4.43 -2.52 0.92
CA TYR A 70 -5.24 -2.78 -0.25
C TYR A 70 -5.02 -1.71 -1.30
N CYS A 71 -4.85 -2.11 -2.56
CA CYS A 71 -4.68 -1.19 -3.68
C CYS A 71 -5.38 -1.68 -4.93
N GLY A 72 -5.78 -0.72 -5.78
CA GLY A 72 -6.11 -0.97 -7.16
C GLY A 72 -4.91 -0.66 -8.06
N GLN A 73 -4.95 -1.17 -9.28
CA GLN A 73 -4.03 -0.75 -10.33
C GLN A 73 -4.85 -0.22 -11.51
N ASP A 74 -4.51 1.00 -11.94
CA ASP A 74 -4.97 1.55 -13.21
C ASP A 74 -3.94 1.24 -14.31
N GLY A 75 -4.41 0.95 -15.52
CA GLY A 75 -3.60 0.46 -16.64
C GLY A 75 -3.23 -1.02 -16.58
N ALA A 76 -2.55 -1.50 -17.62
CA ALA A 76 -2.13 -2.89 -17.73
C ALA A 76 -1.02 -3.23 -16.72
N ALA A 77 -1.13 -4.41 -16.10
CA ALA A 77 -0.14 -4.96 -15.18
C ALA A 77 1.15 -5.40 -15.87
#